data_AF-B4VY98-F1
#
_entry.id   AF-B4VY98-F1
#
_cell.length_a   1.000
_cell.length_b   1.000
_cell.length_c   1.000
_cell.angle_alpha   90.00
_cell.angle_beta   90.00
_cell.angle_gamma   90.00
#
_symmetry.space_group_name_H-M   'P 1'
#
loop_
_entity.id
_entity.type
_entity.pdbx_description
1 polymer ?
#
loop_
_entity_poly.entity_id
_entity_poly.type
_entity_poly.pdbx_seq_one_letter_code
_entity_poly.pdbx_strand_id
1 'polypeptide(L)'
;KRLGMAGDELSSGDRKGWNAGSGSKMCRTELYMWILVAIAPKGNRPHGAIGERLGNFYDERQKRFEIEKNDQGGSNTFGKLIISQTAAYGCKLLFKELKKALKLKE
;
A
#
# COMPACT_ATOMS: atom_id res chain seq x y z
N LYS A 1 18.17 -16.42 34.71
CA LYS A 1 16.87 -15.72 34.81
C LYS A 1 17.13 -14.26 35.21
N ARG A 2 17.15 -13.35 34.23
CA ARG A 2 17.09 -11.90 34.41
C ARG A 2 15.99 -11.45 33.43
N LEU A 3 14.88 -10.93 33.96
CA LEU A 3 13.89 -10.22 33.17
C LEU A 3 14.58 -8.96 32.64
N GLY A 4 15.06 -9.02 31.41
CA GLY A 4 15.69 -7.90 30.73
C GLY A 4 14.67 -7.25 29.81
N MET A 5 14.06 -6.18 30.32
CA MET A 5 13.67 -4.95 29.62
C MET A 5 13.09 -5.11 28.20
N ALA A 6 11.80 -4.78 28.06
CA ALA A 6 11.18 -4.50 26.77
C ALA A 6 12.11 -3.60 25.93
N GLY A 7 12.59 -4.13 24.80
CA GLY A 7 13.28 -3.34 23.79
C GLY A 7 12.23 -2.48 23.13
N ASP A 8 12.12 -1.26 23.63
CA ASP A 8 11.36 -0.12 23.12
C ASP A 8 11.02 -0.25 21.62
N GLU A 9 9.80 -0.70 21.31
CA GLU A 9 9.23 -0.66 19.95
C GLU A 9 8.94 0.79 19.50
N LEU A 10 9.29 1.77 20.33
CA LEU A 10 9.09 3.21 20.15
C LEU A 10 10.40 3.98 20.32
N SER A 11 11.43 3.66 19.54
CA SER A 11 12.53 4.61 19.35
C SER A 11 12.77 4.83 17.86
N SER A 12 12.56 6.08 17.45
CA SER A 12 12.73 6.68 16.13
C SER A 12 14.18 6.63 15.60
N GLY A 13 14.86 5.51 15.77
CA GLY A 13 16.30 5.49 15.98
C GLY A 13 17.14 4.66 15.01
N ASP A 14 16.57 3.88 14.09
CA ASP A 14 17.42 3.19 13.10
C ASP A 14 17.65 4.05 11.85
N ARG A 15 18.44 5.10 12.04
CA ARG A 15 18.80 6.10 11.02
C ARG A 15 19.64 5.53 9.88
N LYS A 16 20.29 4.37 10.08
CA LYS A 16 21.11 3.70 9.07
C LYS A 16 20.27 2.88 8.10
N GLY A 17 19.22 2.21 8.58
CA GLY A 17 18.23 1.54 7.71
C GLY A 17 17.31 2.51 6.97
N TRP A 18 17.02 3.68 7.57
CA TRP A 18 16.14 4.71 6.99
C TRP A 18 16.71 5.36 5.72
N ASN A 19 18.03 5.60 5.68
CA ASN A 19 18.69 6.33 4.60
C ASN A 19 19.25 5.41 3.49
N ALA A 20 19.12 4.09 3.61
CA ALA A 20 19.58 3.13 2.61
C ALA A 20 18.58 3.02 1.44
N GLY A 21 18.42 4.09 0.67
CA GLY A 21 17.96 4.12 -0.73
C GLY A 21 16.57 3.59 -1.09
N SER A 22 15.80 3.04 -0.14
CA SER A 22 14.58 2.28 -0.41
C SER A 22 13.37 2.81 0.38
N GLY A 23 13.26 4.12 0.57
CA GLY A 23 12.15 4.75 1.28
C GLY A 23 11.93 4.27 2.72
N SER A 24 10.99 4.88 3.44
CA SER A 24 10.66 4.43 4.80
C SER A 24 9.94 3.08 4.75
N LYS A 25 10.51 2.05 5.39
CA LYS A 25 9.87 0.74 5.58
C LYS A 25 8.48 0.90 6.22
N MET A 26 8.36 1.80 7.20
CA MET A 26 7.11 2.14 7.87
C MET A 26 6.07 2.66 6.87
N CYS A 27 6.45 3.60 6.00
CA CYS A 27 5.55 4.14 4.98
C CYS A 27 5.04 3.04 4.02
N ARG A 28 5.93 2.13 3.58
CA ARG A 28 5.52 1.00 2.75
C ARG A 28 4.55 0.07 3.48
N THR A 29 4.83 -0.25 4.74
CA THR A 29 3.95 -1.09 5.56
C THR A 29 2.59 -0.44 5.74
N GLU A 30 2.54 0.86 6.04
CA GLU A 30 1.30 1.60 6.24
C GLU A 30 0.46 1.63 4.96
N LEU A 31 1.08 1.93 3.81
CA LEU A 31 0.41 1.88 2.52
C LEU A 31 -0.12 0.47 2.20
N TYR A 32 0.62 -0.55 2.59
CA TYR A 32 0.21 -1.94 2.43
C TYR A 32 -1.01 -2.26 3.29
N MET A 33 -1.01 -1.84 4.56
CA MET A 33 -2.15 -2.01 5.47
C MET A 33 -3.36 -1.22 5.00
N TRP A 34 -3.17 0.01 4.53
CA TRP A 34 -4.25 0.83 3.98
C TRP A 34 -4.98 0.12 2.85
N ILE A 35 -4.26 -0.48 1.90
CA ILE A 35 -4.90 -1.27 0.84
C ILE A 35 -5.64 -2.48 1.40
N LEU A 36 -5.03 -3.24 2.32
CA LEU A 36 -5.63 -4.46 2.87
C LEU A 36 -6.90 -4.21 3.70
N VAL A 37 -6.97 -3.07 4.39
CA VAL A 37 -8.08 -2.77 5.31
C VAL A 37 -9.17 -1.94 4.64
N ALA A 38 -8.77 -0.97 3.80
CA ALA A 38 -9.70 0.00 3.22
C ALA A 38 -10.07 -0.29 1.75
N ILE A 39 -9.22 -0.95 0.97
CA ILE A 39 -9.45 -1.10 -0.49
C ILE A 39 -9.80 -2.54 -0.88
N ALA A 40 -9.06 -3.53 -0.37
CA ALA A 40 -9.29 -4.94 -0.69
C ALA A 40 -10.70 -5.42 -0.26
N PRO A 41 -11.21 -5.10 0.94
CA PRO A 41 -12.56 -5.47 1.34
C PRO A 41 -13.58 -4.55 0.65
N LYS A 42 -14.45 -5.11 -0.19
CA LYS A 42 -15.43 -4.33 -0.97
C LYS A 42 -16.37 -3.46 -0.12
N GLY A 43 -16.73 -3.93 1.08
CA GLY A 43 -17.61 -3.20 2.00
C GLY A 43 -16.97 -1.99 2.71
N ASN A 44 -15.63 -1.95 2.80
CA ASN A 44 -14.91 -0.89 3.52
C ASN A 44 -14.40 0.22 2.60
N ARG A 45 -14.66 0.11 1.29
CA ARG A 45 -14.12 1.03 0.30
C ARG A 45 -14.62 2.45 0.56
N PRO A 46 -13.73 3.46 0.57
CA PRO A 46 -14.15 4.83 0.80
C PRO A 46 -15.14 5.26 -0.28
N HIS A 47 -16.27 5.81 0.15
CA HIS A 47 -17.32 6.30 -0.73
C HIS A 47 -16.84 7.59 -1.42
N GLY A 48 -16.50 7.50 -2.70
CA GLY A 48 -16.08 8.64 -3.50
C GLY A 48 -15.34 8.22 -4.77
N ALA A 49 -15.13 9.19 -5.66
CA ALA A 49 -14.51 8.95 -6.97
C ALA A 49 -13.11 8.30 -6.89
N ILE A 50 -12.33 8.63 -5.84
CA ILE A 50 -11.00 8.04 -5.62
C ILE A 50 -11.12 6.58 -5.18
N GLY A 51 -12.04 6.29 -4.27
CA GLY A 51 -12.26 4.94 -3.75
C GLY A 51 -12.77 3.99 -4.82
N GLU A 52 -13.68 4.45 -5.68
CA GLU A 52 -14.16 3.69 -6.83
C GLU A 52 -13.04 3.42 -7.84
N ARG A 53 -12.26 4.44 -8.22
CA ARG A 53 -11.12 4.26 -9.13
C ARG A 53 -10.07 3.29 -8.57
N LEU A 54 -9.75 3.40 -7.28
CA LEU A 54 -8.78 2.49 -6.63
C LEU A 54 -9.32 1.08 -6.50
N GLY A 55 -10.58 0.92 -6.11
CA GLY A 55 -11.24 -0.38 -6.01
C GLY A 55 -11.29 -1.10 -7.36
N ASN A 56 -11.70 -0.40 -8.42
CA ASN A 56 -11.75 -0.95 -9.78
C ASN A 56 -10.36 -1.38 -10.26
N PHE A 57 -9.34 -0.57 -10.00
CA PHE A 57 -7.96 -0.87 -10.36
C PHE A 57 -7.38 -2.07 -9.59
N TYR A 58 -7.73 -2.20 -8.31
CA TYR A 58 -7.37 -3.38 -7.50
C TYR A 58 -8.06 -4.64 -8.03
N ASP A 59 -9.38 -4.57 -8.26
CA ASP A 59 -10.19 -5.70 -8.74
C ASP A 59 -9.74 -6.18 -10.12
N GLU A 60 -9.40 -5.27 -11.04
CA GLU A 60 -8.90 -5.61 -12.37
C GLU A 60 -7.61 -6.41 -12.28
N ARG A 61 -6.69 -6.01 -11.41
CA ARG A 61 -5.42 -6.72 -11.23
C ARG A 61 -5.56 -8.02 -10.47
N GLN A 62 -6.45 -8.07 -9.50
CA GLN A 62 -6.75 -9.30 -8.81
C GLN A 62 -7.28 -10.34 -9.80
N LYS A 63 -8.21 -9.96 -10.69
CA LYS A 63 -8.71 -10.84 -11.76
C LYS A 63 -7.60 -11.33 -12.69
N ARG A 64 -6.72 -10.43 -13.14
CA ARG A 64 -5.54 -10.81 -13.97
C ARG A 64 -4.65 -11.81 -13.26
N PHE A 65 -4.39 -11.61 -11.96
CA PHE A 65 -3.59 -12.54 -11.18
C PHE A 65 -4.29 -13.90 -10.96
N GLU A 66 -5.59 -13.92 -10.72
CA GLU A 66 -6.34 -15.17 -10.59
C GLU A 66 -6.27 -16.00 -11.89
N ILE A 67 -6.31 -15.35 -13.06
CA ILE A 67 -6.10 -15.99 -14.36
C ILE A 67 -4.68 -16.57 -14.46
N GLU A 68 -3.64 -15.76 -14.19
CA GLU A 68 -2.24 -16.20 -14.28
C GLU A 68 -1.88 -17.30 -13.26
N LYS A 69 -2.49 -17.27 -12.07
CA LYS A 69 -2.32 -18.28 -11.02
C LYS A 69 -2.84 -19.65 -11.47
N ASN A 70 -3.95 -19.67 -12.20
CA ASN A 70 -4.54 -20.92 -12.70
C ASN A 70 -3.71 -21.55 -13.83
N ASP A 71 -2.96 -20.74 -14.59
CA ASP A 71 -2.12 -21.22 -15.70
C ASP A 71 -0.70 -21.68 -15.28
N GLN A 72 -0.09 -21.12 -14.23
CA GLN A 72 1.35 -21.29 -13.97
C GLN A 72 1.76 -21.78 -12.56
N GLY A 73 0.86 -22.33 -11.75
CA GLY A 73 1.23 -22.93 -10.45
C GLY A 73 1.77 -21.87 -9.46
N GLY A 74 0.86 -21.04 -8.96
CA GLY A 74 1.16 -19.71 -8.38
C GLY A 74 2.17 -19.61 -7.24
N SER A 75 3.04 -18.60 -7.35
CA SER A 75 3.80 -18.05 -6.22
C SER A 75 3.05 -16.87 -5.57
N ASN A 76 3.13 -16.76 -4.23
CA ASN A 76 2.53 -15.67 -3.44
C ASN A 76 3.10 -14.27 -3.73
N THR A 77 4.11 -14.17 -4.60
CA THR A 77 4.85 -12.93 -4.89
C THR A 77 4.01 -11.92 -5.65
N PHE A 78 3.11 -12.38 -6.51
CA PHE A 78 2.28 -11.51 -7.34
C PHE A 78 1.23 -10.74 -6.53
N GLY A 79 0.66 -11.34 -5.48
CA GLY A 79 -0.28 -10.64 -4.59
C GLY A 79 0.35 -9.42 -3.92
N LYS A 80 1.64 -9.51 -3.57
CA LYS A 80 2.40 -8.37 -3.03
C LYS A 80 2.60 -7.26 -4.05
N LEU A 81 2.77 -7.64 -5.31
CA LEU A 81 2.92 -6.70 -6.41
C LEU A 81 1.63 -5.90 -6.66
N ILE A 82 0.47 -6.57 -6.64
CA ILE A 82 -0.84 -5.91 -6.83
C ILE A 82 -1.06 -4.83 -5.75
N ILE A 83 -0.79 -5.16 -4.49
CA ILE A 83 -0.96 -4.24 -3.37
C ILE A 83 -0.01 -3.05 -3.52
N SER A 84 1.26 -3.30 -3.81
CA SER A 84 2.26 -2.24 -4.03
C SER A 84 1.88 -1.30 -5.17
N GLN A 85 1.45 -1.85 -6.32
CA GLN A 85 1.03 -1.05 -7.46
C GLN A 85 -0.26 -0.28 -7.20
N THR A 86 -1.19 -0.84 -6.42
CA THR A 86 -2.43 -0.17 -6.02
C THR A 86 -2.14 0.99 -5.07
N ALA A 87 -1.26 0.79 -4.08
CA ALA A 87 -0.80 1.84 -3.20
C ALA A 87 -0.14 3.00 -3.98
N ALA A 88 0.76 2.69 -4.92
CA ALA A 88 1.42 3.69 -5.74
C ALA A 88 0.42 4.53 -6.58
N TYR A 89 -0.60 3.88 -7.14
CA TYR A 89 -1.67 4.56 -7.87
C TYR A 89 -2.53 5.43 -6.94
N GLY A 90 -2.83 4.94 -5.74
CA GLY A 90 -3.55 5.70 -4.71
C GLY A 90 -2.83 6.99 -4.32
N CYS A 91 -1.52 6.89 -4.03
CA CYS A 91 -0.69 8.06 -3.76
C CYS A 91 -0.72 9.07 -4.91
N LYS A 92 -0.66 8.60 -6.17
CA LYS A 92 -0.75 9.47 -7.35
C LYS A 92 -2.09 10.21 -7.43
N LEU A 93 -3.20 9.54 -7.16
CA LEU A 93 -4.53 10.16 -7.18
C LEU A 93 -4.68 11.19 -6.05
N LEU A 94 -4.30 10.82 -4.83
CA LEU A 94 -4.34 11.73 -3.67
C LEU A 94 -3.47 12.96 -3.88
N PHE A 95 -2.28 12.79 -4.46
CA PHE A 95 -1.39 13.91 -4.76
C PHE A 95 -1.97 14.86 -5.82
N LYS A 96 -2.68 14.32 -6.83
CA LYS A 96 -3.38 15.17 -7.82
C LYS A 96 -4.49 15.99 -7.18
N GLU A 97 -5.29 15.39 -6.31
CA GLU A 97 -6.34 16.10 -5.58
C GLU A 97 -5.76 17.15 -4.63
N LEU A 98 -4.63 16.84 -3.99
CA LEU A 98 -3.92 17.79 -3.13
C LEU A 98 -3.37 18.98 -3.92
N LYS A 99 -2.76 18.74 -5.10
CA LYS A 99 -2.34 19.82 -6.01
C LYS A 99 -3.52 20.70 -6.40
N LYS A 100 -4.65 20.09 -6.76
CA LYS A 100 -5.88 20.80 -7.13
C LYS A 100 -6.43 21.63 -5.97
N ALA A 101 -6.46 21.09 -4.76
CA ALA A 101 -6.91 21.80 -3.55
C ALA A 101 -6.01 23.00 -3.24
N LEU A 102 -4.70 22.86 -3.44
CA LEU A 102 -3.72 23.93 -3.24
C LEU A 102 -3.60 24.90 -4.42
N LYS A 103 -4.39 24.72 -5.49
CA LYS A 103 -4.31 25.50 -6.75
C LYS A 103 -2.90 25.53 -7.34
N LEU A 104 -2.12 24.48 -7.10
CA LEU A 104 -0.80 24.32 -7.69
C LEU A 104 -0.97 23.97 -9.18
N LYS A 105 -0.18 24.59 -10.06
CA LYS A 105 -0.20 24.26 -11.50
C LYS A 105 0.03 22.75 -11.68
N GLU A 106 -0.80 22.13 -12.54
CA GLU A 106 -0.78 20.69 -12.80
C GLU A 106 0.56 20.21 -13.35
#